data_AF-A0AAV6JAA9-F1
#
_entry.id   AF-A0AAV6JAA9-F1
#
_cell.length_a   1.000
_cell.length_b   1.000
_cell.length_c   1.000
_cell.angle_alpha   90.00
_cell.angle_beta   90.00
_cell.angle_gamma   90.00
#
_symmetry.space_group_name_H-M   'P 1'
#
loop_
_entity.id
_entity.type
_entity.pdbx_description
1 polymer ?
#
loop_
_entity_poly.entity_id
_entity_poly.type
_entity_poly.pdbx_seq_one_letter_code
_entity_poly.pdbx_strand_id
1 'polypeptide(L)' 'MAVVCNPSELSPCSSVISSSAPPSKLCCSKIQEQKPCLCQYVSNPNFKKFLASPNAQKVATTCGVPIPKC' A
#
# COMPACT_ATOMS: atom_id res chain seq x y z
N MET A 1 4.60 3.68 19.81
CA MET A 1 5.27 4.26 18.64
C MET A 1 4.20 4.67 17.65
N ALA A 2 4.09 5.96 17.33
CA ALA A 2 3.14 6.41 16.30
C ALA A 2 3.71 6.00 14.94
N VAL A 3 3.01 5.15 14.21
CA VAL A 3 3.30 4.96 12.78
C VAL A 3 3.04 6.32 12.14
N VAL A 4 4.11 7.02 11.78
CA VAL A 4 3.98 8.23 10.97
C VAL A 4 3.45 7.76 9.63
N CYS A 5 2.25 8.20 9.28
CA CYS A 5 1.64 7.92 7.98
C CYS A 5 2.43 8.65 6.90
N ASN A 6 3.58 8.07 6.54
CA ASN A 6 4.47 8.57 5.51
C ASN A 6 4.36 7.68 4.27
N PRO A 7 3.84 8.20 3.14
CA PRO A 7 3.76 7.43 1.90
C PRO A 7 5.14 7.04 1.36
N SER A 8 6.20 7.71 1.80
CA SER A 8 7.60 7.38 1.46
C SER A 8 7.99 5.97 1.93
N GLU A 9 7.42 5.48 3.03
CA GLU A 9 7.63 4.12 3.53
C GLU A 9 6.99 3.05 2.61
N LEU A 10 6.09 3.46 1.69
CA LEU A 10 5.51 2.60 0.65
C LEU A 10 6.33 2.63 -0.66
N SER A 11 7.39 3.44 -0.74
CA SER A 11 8.33 3.47 -1.87
C SER A 11 8.82 2.07 -2.32
N PRO A 12 9.18 1.11 -1.43
CA PRO A 12 9.56 -0.24 -1.85
C PRO A 12 8.45 -1.04 -2.55
N CYS A 13 7.19 -0.59 -2.48
CA CYS A 13 6.07 -1.17 -3.22
C CYS A 13 5.82 -0.49 -4.57
N SER A 14 6.36 0.70 -4.79
CA SER A 14 6.12 1.49 -6.02
C SER A 14 6.57 0.75 -7.29
N SER A 15 7.75 0.14 -7.26
CA SER A 15 8.32 -0.67 -8.33
C SER A 15 7.48 -1.91 -8.63
N VAL A 16 6.85 -2.49 -7.60
CA VAL A 16 5.96 -3.64 -7.71
C VAL A 16 4.66 -3.28 -8.41
N ILE A 17 4.10 -2.11 -8.08
CA ILE A 17 2.87 -1.61 -8.66
C ILE A 17 3.07 -1.17 -10.11
N SER A 18 4.23 -0.58 -10.43
CA SER A 18 4.60 -0.16 -11.79
C SER A 18 4.97 -1.34 -12.70
N SER A 19 5.77 -2.29 -12.24
CA SER A 19 6.26 -3.40 -13.07
C SER A 19 5.45 -4.70 -12.93
N SER A 20 4.38 -4.71 -12.13
CA SER A 20 3.57 -5.92 -11.85
C SER A 20 4.40 -7.10 -11.29
N ALA A 21 5.54 -6.80 -10.68
CA ALA A 21 6.42 -7.79 -10.09
C ALA A 21 5.79 -8.40 -8.81
N PRO A 22 6.27 -9.54 -8.30
CA PRO A 22 5.87 -10.01 -6.98
C PRO A 22 6.35 -9.03 -5.89
N PRO A 23 5.53 -8.72 -4.87
CA PRO A 23 5.94 -7.84 -3.78
C PRO A 23 7.05 -8.47 -2.95
N SER A 24 8.03 -7.66 -2.59
CA SER A 24 9.09 -8.07 -1.66
C SER A 24 8.55 -8.14 -0.23
N LYS A 25 9.17 -8.98 0.61
CA LYS A 25 8.81 -9.08 2.04
C LYS A 25 8.83 -7.71 2.73
N LEU A 26 9.81 -6.86 2.37
CA LEU A 26 9.91 -5.51 2.90
C LEU A 26 8.70 -4.65 2.54
N CYS A 27 8.25 -4.69 1.28
CA CYS A 27 7.02 -4.00 0.85
C CYS A 27 5.81 -4.47 1.68
N CYS A 28 5.64 -5.78 1.83
CA CYS A 28 4.52 -6.32 2.61
C CYS A 28 4.57 -5.92 4.09
N SER A 29 5.74 -6.01 4.73
CA SER A 29 5.91 -5.59 6.13
C SER A 29 5.57 -4.11 6.31
N LYS A 30 6.05 -3.24 5.40
CA LYS A 30 5.77 -1.80 5.46
C LYS A 30 4.29 -1.47 5.25
N ILE A 31 3.62 -2.10 4.29
CA ILE A 31 2.17 -1.95 4.10
C ILE A 31 1.40 -2.45 5.34
N GLN A 32 1.82 -3.56 5.96
CA GLN A 32 1.19 -4.09 7.17
C GLN A 32 1.34 -3.14 8.36
N GLU A 33 2.53 -2.59 8.58
CA GLU A 33 2.76 -1.56 9.61
C GLU A 33 1.89 -0.32 9.37
N GLN A 34 1.67 0.03 8.10
CA GLN A 34 0.87 1.19 7.71
C GLN A 34 -0.62 0.92 7.53
N LYS A 35 -1.13 -0.26 7.91
CA LYS A 35 -2.58 -0.56 7.93
C LYS A 35 -3.46 0.56 8.51
N PRO A 36 -3.18 1.15 9.68
CA PRO A 36 -4.00 2.24 10.22
C PRO A 36 -3.94 3.53 9.38
N CYS A 37 -2.86 3.72 8.62
CA CYS A 37 -2.66 4.88 7.75
C CYS A 37 -3.31 4.71 6.37
N LEU A 38 -3.62 3.49 5.94
CA LEU A 38 -4.24 3.24 4.64
C LEU A 38 -5.54 4.03 4.46
N CYS A 39 -6.32 4.22 5.52
CA CYS A 39 -7.53 5.05 5.45
C CYS A 39 -7.22 6.52 5.11
N GLN A 40 -6.17 7.11 5.70
CA GLN A 40 -5.75 8.47 5.34
C GLN A 40 -5.24 8.55 3.90
N TYR A 41 -4.58 7.50 3.40
CA TYR A 41 -4.18 7.43 2.00
C TYR A 41 -5.39 7.30 1.08
N VAL A 42 -6.41 6.53 1.44
CA VAL A 42 -7.65 6.40 0.66
C VAL A 42 -8.46 7.71 0.67
N SER A 43 -8.35 8.54 1.71
CA SER A 43 -8.93 9.90 1.70
C SER A 43 -8.33 10.80 0.62
N ASN A 44 -7.09 10.53 0.19
CA ASN A 44 -6.48 11.26 -0.91
C ASN A 44 -6.89 10.65 -2.25
N PRO A 45 -7.58 11.37 -3.16
CA PRO A 45 -8.11 10.81 -4.40
C PRO A 45 -7.03 10.25 -5.33
N ASN A 46 -5.83 10.84 -5.33
CA ASN A 46 -4.69 10.34 -6.10
C ASN A 46 -4.20 8.98 -5.59
N PHE A 47 -4.05 8.85 -4.27
CA PHE A 47 -3.67 7.60 -3.62
C PHE A 47 -4.80 6.57 -3.71
N LYS A 48 -6.06 6.98 -3.60
CA LYS A 48 -7.22 6.11 -3.80
C LYS A 48 -7.22 5.46 -5.17
N LYS A 49 -6.98 6.22 -6.25
CA LYS A 49 -6.87 5.68 -7.61
C LYS A 49 -5.69 4.70 -7.74
N PHE A 50 -4.57 5.03 -7.11
CA PHE A 50 -3.38 4.18 -7.10
C PHE A 50 -3.65 2.86 -6.36
N LEU A 51 -4.25 2.91 -5.17
CA LEU A 51 -4.64 1.75 -4.36
C LEU A 51 -5.75 0.92 -5.02
N ALA A 52 -6.68 1.57 -5.73
CA ALA A 52 -7.72 0.90 -6.51
C ALA A 52 -7.22 0.29 -7.83
N SER A 53 -5.95 0.51 -8.20
CA SER A 53 -5.38 -0.09 -9.40
C SER A 53 -5.24 -1.61 -9.24
N PRO A 54 -5.40 -2.40 -10.32
CA PRO A 54 -5.37 -3.86 -10.24
C PRO A 54 -4.04 -4.40 -9.70
N ASN A 55 -2.93 -3.72 -10.00
CA ASN A 55 -1.61 -4.08 -9.47
C ASN A 55 -1.50 -3.81 -7.97
N ALA A 56 -2.03 -2.69 -7.48
CA ALA A 56 -2.04 -2.39 -6.05
C ALA A 56 -2.98 -3.35 -5.29
N GLN A 57 -4.13 -3.70 -5.86
CA GLN A 57 -5.00 -4.74 -5.30
C GLN A 57 -4.29 -6.09 -5.24
N LYS A 58 -3.58 -6.50 -6.29
CA LYS A 58 -2.75 -7.72 -6.27
C LYS A 58 -1.73 -7.67 -5.14
N VAL A 59 -0.96 -6.59 -5.01
CA VAL A 59 0.05 -6.43 -3.94
C VAL A 59 -0.61 -6.53 -2.56
N ALA A 60 -1.71 -5.82 -2.36
CA ALA A 60 -2.51 -5.86 -1.14
C ALA A 60 -2.96 -7.29 -0.79
N THR A 61 -3.52 -8.04 -1.75
CA THR A 61 -3.93 -9.43 -1.57
C THR A 61 -2.73 -10.35 -1.30
N THR A 62 -1.64 -10.22 -2.06
CA THR A 62 -0.42 -11.02 -1.88
C THR A 62 0.23 -10.78 -0.52
N CYS A 63 0.21 -9.54 -0.02
CA CYS A 63 0.75 -9.16 1.29
C CYS A 63 -0.24 -9.40 2.45
N GLY A 64 -1.46 -9.87 2.20
CA GLY A 64 -2.47 -10.09 3.24
C GLY A 64 -2.96 -8.78 3.89
N VAL A 65 -2.99 -7.70 3.13
CA VAL A 65 -3.43 -6.38 3.60
C VAL A 65 -4.63 -5.93 2.79
N PRO A 66 -5.86 -6.07 3.30
CA PRO A 66 -7.04 -5.56 2.61
C PRO A 66 -6.97 -4.04 2.54
N ILE A 67 -7.31 -3.48 1.39
CA ILE A 67 -7.42 -2.02 1.21
C ILE A 67 -8.72 -1.57 1.88
N PRO A 68 -8.67 -0.79 2.97
CA PRO A 68 -9.87 -0.37 3.67
C PRO A 68 -10.67 0.61 2.82
N LYS A 69 -12.00 0.45 2.83
CA LYS A 69 -12.95 1.47 2.35
C LYS A 69 -13.30 2.38 3.52
N CYS A 70 -12.31 3.17 3.92
CA CYS A 70 -12.54 4.47 4.52
C CYS A 70 -12.85 5.46 3.37
#